data_AF-A0A2M9YG03-F1
#
_entry.id   AF-A0A2M9YG03-F1
#
_cell.length_a   1.000
_cell.length_b   1.000
_cell.length_c   1.000
_cell.angle_alpha   90.00
_cell.angle_beta   90.00
_cell.angle_gamma   90.00
#
_symmetry.space_group_name_H-M   'P 1'
#
loop_
_entity.id
_entity.type
_entity.pdbx_description
1 polymer ?
#
loop_
_entity_poly.entity_id
_entity_poly.type
_entity_poly.pdbx_seq_one_letter_code
_entity_poly.pdbx_strand_id
1 'polypeptide(L)'
;MDRIPKYVSILLILLFAATLSAQNETYTVTANSWPADFSSFESFRDANASTSQGAVIVLLAALSIYSKNAEEGKKALIICLDANSLISDTSPNGYKGFNINRNTIDLVKRQLEQHPYLIGSYLPGSSFQNGYKPSNPPYNFTLTSNRFSGTEESGQKKLFLPSSGADTPRPVTVKRNAKGVWKASEFSSLLVGIKKPATSNPADDL
;
A
#
# COMPACT_ATOMS: atom_id res chain seq x y z
N MET A 1 47.92 22.42 -61.04
CA MET A 1 46.48 22.18 -60.80
C MET A 1 46.40 21.08 -59.76
N ASP A 2 46.28 21.43 -58.48
CA ASP A 2 45.91 20.48 -57.43
C ASP A 2 45.01 21.22 -56.44
N ARG A 3 43.74 20.83 -56.39
CA ARG A 3 42.71 21.45 -55.56
C ARG A 3 42.37 20.52 -54.39
N ILE A 4 42.53 21.05 -53.19
CA ILE A 4 42.03 20.52 -51.92
C ILE A 4 40.50 20.37 -51.97
N PRO A 5 39.92 19.31 -51.36
CA PRO A 5 38.62 19.42 -50.74
C PRO A 5 38.74 19.35 -49.20
N LYS A 6 38.10 20.34 -48.58
CA LYS A 6 37.91 20.48 -47.14
C LYS A 6 36.79 19.52 -46.72
N TYR A 7 37.06 18.62 -45.77
CA TYR A 7 35.99 17.93 -45.04
C TYR A 7 35.98 18.45 -43.60
N VAL A 8 35.00 19.30 -43.33
CA VAL A 8 34.65 19.79 -42.00
C VAL A 8 33.76 18.72 -41.36
N SER A 9 34.31 17.94 -40.43
CA SER A 9 33.50 17.07 -39.56
C SER A 9 32.84 17.92 -38.49
N ILE A 10 31.56 18.22 -38.67
CA ILE A 10 30.70 18.79 -37.62
C ILE A 10 30.17 17.60 -36.80
N LEU A 11 30.79 17.35 -35.64
CA LEU A 11 30.25 16.44 -34.64
C LEU A 11 29.19 17.20 -33.83
N LEU A 12 27.92 17.04 -34.22
CA LEU A 12 26.79 17.57 -33.46
C LEU A 12 26.55 16.66 -32.24
N ILE A 13 27.13 17.02 -31.09
CA ILE A 13 26.80 16.40 -29.81
C ILE A 13 25.44 16.96 -29.37
N LEU A 14 24.37 16.23 -29.66
CA LEU A 14 23.06 16.44 -29.03
C LEU A 14 23.18 16.05 -27.56
N LEU A 15 23.54 17.02 -26.72
CA LEU A 15 23.44 16.91 -25.28
C LEU A 15 21.95 16.96 -24.92
N PHE A 16 21.28 15.80 -24.88
CA PHE A 16 19.97 15.69 -24.27
C PHE A 16 20.16 15.86 -22.76
N ALA A 17 20.08 17.10 -22.28
CA ALA A 17 19.89 17.38 -20.87
C ALA A 17 18.49 16.85 -20.50
N ALA A 18 18.41 15.58 -20.11
CA ALA A 18 17.24 15.06 -19.45
C ALA A 18 17.09 15.84 -18.14
N THR A 19 16.23 16.86 -18.16
CA THR A 19 15.72 17.44 -16.94
C THR A 19 14.99 16.32 -16.20
N LEU A 20 15.64 15.73 -15.19
CA LEU A 20 14.95 14.94 -14.17
C LEU A 20 14.03 15.91 -13.43
N SER A 21 12.85 16.16 -13.98
CA SER A 21 11.75 16.70 -13.21
C SER A 21 11.44 15.66 -12.14
N ALA A 22 11.78 15.99 -10.89
CA ALA A 22 11.33 15.32 -9.69
C ALA A 22 9.80 15.51 -9.56
N GLN A 23 9.05 14.88 -10.45
CA GLN A 23 7.60 14.98 -10.49
C GLN A 23 7.02 13.98 -9.50
N ASN A 24 6.03 14.43 -8.73
CA ASN A 24 5.23 13.50 -7.93
C ASN A 24 4.43 12.64 -8.91
N GLU A 25 4.77 11.36 -9.00
CA GLU A 25 4.04 10.42 -9.84
C GLU A 25 2.76 9.96 -9.15
N THR A 26 1.70 9.78 -9.93
CA THR A 26 0.40 9.28 -9.48
C THR A 26 0.19 7.87 -9.99
N TYR A 27 -0.27 6.98 -9.11
CA TYR A 27 -0.56 5.59 -9.39
C TYR A 27 -2.02 5.31 -9.06
N THR A 28 -2.74 4.71 -10.00
CA THR A 28 -4.14 4.33 -9.79
C THR A 28 -4.27 2.82 -9.67
N VAL A 29 -5.19 2.38 -8.81
CA VAL A 29 -5.61 0.97 -8.73
C VAL A 29 -7.12 0.91 -8.62
N THR A 30 -7.74 0.11 -9.47
CA THR A 30 -9.17 -0.18 -9.42
C THR A 30 -9.38 -1.59 -8.87
N ALA A 31 -10.05 -1.69 -7.73
CA ALA A 31 -10.47 -2.95 -7.13
C ALA A 31 -11.97 -3.16 -7.37
N ASN A 32 -12.32 -4.03 -8.32
CA ASN A 32 -13.71 -4.33 -8.68
C ASN A 32 -14.47 -5.10 -7.59
N SER A 33 -13.74 -5.76 -6.69
CA SER A 33 -14.26 -6.43 -5.52
C SER A 33 -13.31 -6.22 -4.34
N TRP A 34 -13.78 -6.51 -3.13
CA TRP A 34 -12.97 -6.44 -1.92
C TRP A 34 -13.08 -7.78 -1.17
N PRO A 35 -11.96 -8.40 -0.78
CA PRO A 35 -11.99 -9.71 -0.14
C PRO A 35 -12.65 -9.62 1.24
N ALA A 36 -13.51 -10.59 1.53
CA ALA A 36 -14.24 -10.66 2.80
C ALA A 36 -13.56 -11.60 3.81
N ASP A 37 -12.78 -12.54 3.30
CA ASP A 37 -12.17 -13.66 4.03
C ASP A 37 -10.77 -13.98 3.46
N PHE A 38 -10.06 -14.89 4.11
CA PHE A 38 -8.73 -15.31 3.67
C PHE A 38 -8.72 -15.98 2.28
N SER A 39 -9.76 -16.73 1.92
CA SER A 39 -9.82 -17.43 0.65
C SER A 39 -9.91 -16.46 -0.53
N SER A 40 -10.85 -15.52 -0.47
CA SER A 40 -11.00 -14.44 -1.46
C SER A 40 -9.79 -13.49 -1.47
N PHE A 41 -9.10 -13.35 -0.33
CA PHE A 41 -7.87 -12.58 -0.23
C PHE A 41 -6.71 -13.17 -1.04
N GLU A 42 -6.53 -14.49 -1.11
CA GLU A 42 -5.45 -15.07 -1.91
C GLU A 42 -5.59 -14.71 -3.39
N SER A 43 -6.79 -14.80 -3.95
CA SER A 43 -7.06 -14.37 -5.32
C SER A 43 -6.88 -12.87 -5.51
N PHE A 44 -7.32 -12.06 -4.53
CA PHE A 44 -7.13 -10.61 -4.56
C PHE A 44 -5.65 -10.23 -4.55
N ARG A 45 -4.83 -10.89 -3.72
CA ARG A 45 -3.38 -10.72 -3.69
C ARG A 45 -2.77 -11.05 -5.05
N ASP A 46 -3.08 -12.20 -5.62
CA ASP A 46 -2.46 -12.67 -6.85
C ASP A 46 -2.77 -11.77 -8.05
N ALA A 47 -3.97 -11.16 -8.07
CA ALA A 47 -4.36 -10.21 -9.11
C ALA A 47 -3.66 -8.85 -9.00
N ASN A 48 -3.23 -8.42 -7.81
CA ASN A 48 -2.80 -7.03 -7.56
C ASN A 48 -1.32 -6.89 -7.18
N ALA A 49 -0.72 -7.88 -6.52
CA ALA A 49 0.62 -7.78 -5.93
C ALA A 49 1.78 -7.87 -6.95
N SER A 50 1.50 -7.84 -8.25
CA SER A 50 2.50 -7.73 -9.32
C SER A 50 2.99 -6.29 -9.52
N THR A 51 2.33 -5.30 -8.90
CA THR A 51 2.71 -3.88 -8.93
C THR A 51 2.94 -3.34 -7.53
N SER A 52 3.75 -2.27 -7.39
CA SER A 52 4.02 -1.67 -6.09
C SER A 52 2.76 -1.07 -5.45
N GLN A 53 1.94 -0.35 -6.24
CA GLN A 53 0.68 0.20 -5.80
C GLN A 53 -0.30 -0.90 -5.43
N GLY A 54 -0.44 -1.95 -6.24
CA GLY A 54 -1.31 -3.08 -5.95
C GLY A 54 -0.97 -3.78 -4.63
N ALA A 55 0.31 -3.90 -4.28
CA ALA A 55 0.71 -4.44 -2.98
C ALA A 55 0.28 -3.59 -1.78
N VAL A 56 0.19 -2.26 -1.93
CA VAL A 56 -0.32 -1.37 -0.86
C VAL A 56 -1.80 -1.65 -0.59
N ILE A 57 -2.60 -1.85 -1.63
CA ILE A 57 -4.03 -2.16 -1.45
C ILE A 57 -4.26 -3.60 -0.99
N VAL A 58 -3.39 -4.54 -1.37
CA VAL A 58 -3.37 -5.90 -0.79
C VAL A 58 -3.08 -5.85 0.70
N LEU A 59 -2.14 -5.02 1.15
CA LEU A 59 -1.92 -4.81 2.58
C LEU A 59 -3.18 -4.24 3.26
N LEU A 60 -3.82 -3.24 2.65
CA LEU A 60 -5.03 -2.64 3.18
C LEU A 60 -6.18 -3.67 3.31
N ALA A 61 -6.32 -4.55 2.33
CA ALA A 61 -7.26 -5.67 2.37
C ALA A 61 -6.95 -6.65 3.52
N ALA A 62 -5.68 -6.99 3.74
CA ALA A 62 -5.26 -7.86 4.84
C ALA A 62 -5.61 -7.26 6.21
N LEU A 63 -5.35 -5.96 6.40
CA LEU A 63 -5.71 -5.23 7.62
C LEU A 63 -7.24 -5.14 7.80
N SER A 64 -7.98 -4.98 6.70
CA SER A 64 -9.45 -4.97 6.73
C SER A 64 -10.05 -6.33 7.11
N ILE A 65 -9.41 -7.43 6.75
CA ILE A 65 -9.81 -8.77 7.19
C ILE A 65 -9.44 -8.93 8.66
N TYR A 66 -8.23 -8.53 9.07
CA TYR A 66 -7.79 -8.60 10.46
C TYR A 66 -8.73 -7.87 11.42
N SER A 67 -9.23 -6.68 11.05
CA SER A 67 -10.18 -5.94 11.89
C SER A 67 -11.53 -6.63 12.08
N LYS A 68 -11.85 -7.66 11.28
CA LYS A 68 -13.11 -8.43 11.34
C LYS A 68 -12.89 -9.84 11.88
N ASN A 69 -11.77 -10.47 11.52
CA ASN A 69 -11.37 -11.82 11.90
C ASN A 69 -9.84 -11.86 12.01
N ALA A 70 -9.34 -11.82 13.25
CA ALA A 70 -7.91 -11.74 13.53
C ALA A 70 -7.13 -12.97 13.01
N GLU A 71 -7.73 -14.17 13.08
CA GLU A 71 -7.08 -15.41 12.63
C GLU A 71 -6.87 -15.43 11.12
N GLU A 72 -7.90 -15.07 10.36
CA GLU A 72 -7.80 -14.97 8.90
C GLU A 72 -6.94 -13.79 8.46
N GLY A 73 -7.06 -12.64 9.13
CA GLY A 73 -6.25 -11.47 8.86
C GLY A 73 -4.77 -11.71 9.13
N LYS A 74 -4.43 -12.50 10.15
CA LYS A 74 -3.05 -12.92 10.42
C LYS A 74 -2.49 -13.73 9.27
N LYS A 75 -3.24 -14.69 8.73
CA LYS A 75 -2.84 -15.45 7.53
C LYS A 75 -2.66 -14.52 6.32
N ALA A 76 -3.59 -13.57 6.11
CA ALA A 76 -3.52 -12.58 5.03
C ALA A 76 -2.27 -11.69 5.13
N LEU A 77 -1.95 -11.21 6.33
CA LEU A 77 -0.75 -10.44 6.62
C LEU A 77 0.53 -11.25 6.36
N ILE A 78 0.60 -12.51 6.79
CA ILE A 78 1.78 -13.37 6.57
C ILE A 78 2.17 -13.46 5.09
N ILE A 79 1.19 -13.55 4.19
CA ILE A 79 1.45 -13.70 2.76
C ILE A 79 1.70 -12.38 2.03
N CYS A 80 1.35 -11.21 2.59
CA CYS A 80 1.58 -9.91 1.96
C CYS A 80 2.71 -9.08 2.59
N LEU A 81 3.21 -9.45 3.77
CA LEU A 81 4.34 -8.80 4.43
C LEU A 81 5.69 -9.29 3.90
N ASP A 82 6.68 -8.39 3.89
CA ASP A 82 8.09 -8.67 3.62
C ASP A 82 8.70 -9.56 4.70
N ALA A 83 9.76 -10.29 4.35
CA ALA A 83 10.41 -11.25 5.25
C ALA A 83 10.90 -10.62 6.56
N ASN A 84 11.26 -9.34 6.56
CA ASN A 84 11.68 -8.63 7.79
C ASN A 84 10.57 -8.51 8.84
N SER A 85 9.30 -8.66 8.44
CA SER A 85 8.16 -8.66 9.36
C SER A 85 7.79 -10.06 9.84
N LEU A 86 8.50 -11.10 9.39
CA LEU A 86 8.15 -12.50 9.63
C LEU A 86 9.23 -13.21 10.44
N ILE A 87 8.81 -14.25 11.16
CA ILE A 87 9.65 -15.21 11.86
C ILE A 87 9.25 -16.62 11.44
N SER A 88 10.19 -17.57 11.48
CA SER A 88 9.88 -18.98 11.26
C SER A 88 9.03 -19.51 12.41
N ASP A 89 7.93 -20.19 12.08
CA ASP A 89 7.01 -20.78 13.05
C ASP A 89 6.29 -21.96 12.40
N THR A 90 6.63 -23.17 12.87
CA THR A 90 6.02 -24.42 12.42
C THR A 90 4.94 -24.92 13.39
N SER A 91 4.57 -24.13 14.40
CA SER A 91 3.47 -24.46 15.30
C SER A 91 2.12 -24.34 14.58
N PRO A 92 1.03 -24.91 15.15
CA PRO A 92 -0.32 -24.75 14.60
C PRO A 92 -0.79 -23.30 14.47
N ASN A 93 -0.15 -22.35 15.16
CA ASN A 93 -0.48 -20.93 15.13
C ASN A 93 0.21 -20.18 13.97
N GLY A 94 1.17 -20.80 13.29
CA GLY A 94 1.83 -20.28 12.10
C GLY A 94 1.02 -20.53 10.82
N TYR A 95 1.42 -19.89 9.72
CA TYR A 95 0.88 -20.14 8.39
C TYR A 95 2.01 -20.28 7.38
N LYS A 96 2.02 -21.37 6.60
CA LYS A 96 3.08 -21.71 5.63
C LYS A 96 4.50 -21.67 6.23
N GLY A 97 4.64 -22.06 7.50
CA GLY A 97 5.93 -22.10 8.21
C GLY A 97 6.40 -20.74 8.77
N PHE A 98 5.54 -19.72 8.74
CA PHE A 98 5.86 -18.38 9.22
C PHE A 98 4.81 -17.85 10.18
N ASN A 99 5.22 -16.89 11.00
CA ASN A 99 4.35 -16.04 11.80
C ASN A 99 4.86 -14.59 11.70
N ILE A 100 4.04 -13.63 12.08
CA ILE A 100 4.41 -12.21 12.09
C ILE A 100 5.23 -11.96 13.35
N ASN A 101 6.29 -11.16 13.24
CA ASN A 101 7.08 -10.79 14.41
C ASN A 101 6.20 -10.07 15.45
N ARG A 102 6.59 -10.19 16.72
CA ARG A 102 5.79 -9.69 17.86
C ARG A 102 5.51 -8.19 17.78
N ASN A 103 6.50 -7.38 17.43
CA ASN A 103 6.35 -5.92 17.37
C ASN A 103 5.29 -5.50 16.35
N THR A 104 5.32 -6.13 15.16
CA THR A 104 4.37 -5.83 14.08
C THR A 104 2.96 -6.27 14.46
N ILE A 105 2.77 -7.49 14.97
CA ILE A 105 1.41 -7.97 15.31
C ILE A 105 0.83 -7.26 16.52
N ASP A 106 1.63 -6.92 17.53
CA ASP A 106 1.17 -6.18 18.71
C ASP A 106 0.75 -4.75 18.33
N LEU A 107 1.45 -4.11 17.38
CA LEU A 107 1.05 -2.80 16.84
C LEU A 107 -0.29 -2.89 16.09
N VAL A 108 -0.44 -3.86 15.18
CA VAL A 108 -1.67 -4.08 14.42
C VAL A 108 -2.84 -4.31 15.38
N LYS A 109 -2.69 -5.26 16.31
CA LYS A 109 -3.72 -5.59 17.30
C LYS A 109 -4.15 -4.35 18.08
N ARG A 110 -3.21 -3.70 18.75
CA ARG A 110 -3.49 -2.56 19.63
C ARG A 110 -4.16 -1.41 18.88
N GLN A 111 -3.70 -1.08 17.67
CA GLN A 111 -4.27 0.05 16.92
C GLN A 111 -5.67 -0.26 16.37
N LEU A 112 -5.92 -1.48 15.92
CA LEU A 112 -7.24 -1.86 15.39
C LEU A 112 -8.28 -2.12 16.48
N GLU A 113 -7.86 -2.55 17.68
CA GLU A 113 -8.73 -2.60 18.86
C GLU A 113 -9.10 -1.19 19.35
N GLN A 114 -8.15 -0.25 19.37
CA GLN A 114 -8.38 1.13 19.80
C GLN A 114 -9.17 1.95 18.78
N HIS A 115 -9.01 1.65 17.49
CA HIS A 115 -9.59 2.40 16.38
C HIS A 115 -10.20 1.45 15.33
N PRO A 116 -11.35 0.82 15.61
CA PRO A 116 -11.96 -0.16 14.70
C PRO A 116 -12.37 0.42 13.34
N TYR A 117 -12.55 1.75 13.25
CA TYR A 117 -12.87 2.49 12.03
C TYR A 117 -11.63 2.87 11.19
N LEU A 118 -10.41 2.63 11.70
CA LEU A 118 -9.16 3.15 11.13
C LEU A 118 -8.95 2.72 9.67
N ILE A 119 -9.10 1.43 9.39
CA ILE A 119 -8.90 0.88 8.05
C ILE A 119 -9.95 1.40 7.07
N GLY A 120 -11.18 1.64 7.54
CA GLY A 120 -12.26 2.25 6.78
C GLY A 120 -11.87 3.57 6.12
N SER A 121 -11.05 4.38 6.81
CA SER A 121 -10.64 5.71 6.34
C SER A 121 -9.79 5.72 5.05
N TYR A 122 -9.18 4.60 4.69
CA TYR A 122 -8.39 4.49 3.48
C TYR A 122 -9.21 3.99 2.29
N LEU A 123 -10.43 3.52 2.51
CA LEU A 123 -11.30 3.00 1.46
C LEU A 123 -12.10 4.14 0.80
N PRO A 124 -12.25 4.15 -0.53
CA PRO A 124 -13.02 5.18 -1.24
C PRO A 124 -14.47 5.30 -0.75
N GLY A 125 -14.97 6.53 -0.72
CA GLY A 125 -16.30 6.86 -0.22
C GLY A 125 -16.42 6.97 1.31
N SER A 126 -15.36 6.65 2.06
CA SER A 126 -15.32 6.87 3.51
C SER A 126 -15.11 8.34 3.88
N SER A 127 -15.66 8.76 5.02
CA SER A 127 -15.43 10.09 5.59
C SER A 127 -15.60 10.11 7.10
N PHE A 128 -15.10 11.16 7.74
CA PHE A 128 -15.39 11.43 9.15
C PHE A 128 -16.90 11.47 9.45
N GLN A 129 -17.70 12.03 8.54
CA GLN A 129 -19.14 12.21 8.71
C GLN A 129 -19.92 10.89 8.67
N ASN A 130 -19.49 9.93 7.84
CA ASN A 130 -20.20 8.66 7.69
C ASN A 130 -19.66 7.52 8.57
N GLY A 131 -18.81 7.84 9.54
CA GLY A 131 -18.21 6.83 10.40
C GLY A 131 -17.10 6.02 9.74
N TYR A 132 -16.48 6.56 8.68
CA TYR A 132 -15.52 5.86 7.81
C TYR A 132 -16.08 4.63 7.11
N LYS A 133 -17.38 4.64 6.80
CA LYS A 133 -18.03 3.61 6.00
C LYS A 133 -17.73 3.85 4.51
N PRO A 134 -17.07 2.91 3.80
CA PRO A 134 -16.77 3.10 2.39
C PRO A 134 -18.04 2.99 1.52
N SER A 135 -17.94 3.42 0.26
CA SER A 135 -18.95 3.12 -0.76
C SER A 135 -18.93 1.62 -1.11
N ASN A 136 -19.82 1.17 -1.99
CA ASN A 136 -19.65 -0.16 -2.59
C ASN A 136 -18.54 -0.12 -3.65
N PRO A 137 -17.81 -1.24 -3.89
CA PRO A 137 -16.91 -1.37 -5.03
C PRO A 137 -17.62 -1.09 -6.36
N PRO A 138 -16.90 -0.64 -7.42
CA PRO A 138 -15.44 -0.61 -7.52
C PRO A 138 -14.77 0.50 -6.70
N TYR A 139 -13.66 0.16 -6.05
CA TYR A 139 -12.82 1.12 -5.36
C TYR A 139 -11.71 1.63 -6.26
N ASN A 140 -11.66 2.94 -6.47
CA ASN A 140 -10.59 3.61 -7.20
C ASN A 140 -9.64 4.28 -6.22
N PHE A 141 -8.44 3.73 -6.09
CA PHE A 141 -7.38 4.27 -5.25
C PHE A 141 -6.44 5.13 -6.08
N THR A 142 -6.02 6.25 -5.49
CA THR A 142 -4.99 7.13 -6.05
C THR A 142 -3.87 7.27 -5.04
N LEU A 143 -2.70 6.73 -5.36
CA LEU A 143 -1.50 6.81 -4.55
C LEU A 143 -0.50 7.74 -5.23
N THR A 144 0.39 8.33 -4.46
CA THR A 144 1.46 9.17 -5.00
C THR A 144 2.84 8.68 -4.60
N SER A 145 3.86 9.15 -5.31
CA SER A 145 5.26 9.00 -4.93
C SER A 145 5.99 10.34 -5.09
N ASN A 146 7.20 10.45 -4.52
CA ASN A 146 8.07 11.61 -4.72
C ASN A 146 9.49 11.15 -5.07
N ARG A 147 10.42 12.08 -5.28
CA ARG A 147 11.81 11.76 -5.67
C ARG A 147 12.57 10.84 -4.69
N PHE A 148 12.12 10.71 -3.45
CA PHE A 148 12.72 9.84 -2.42
C PHE A 148 11.97 8.52 -2.25
N SER A 149 11.04 8.21 -3.16
CA SER A 149 10.22 7.01 -3.09
C SER A 149 10.88 5.75 -3.63
N GLY A 150 12.08 5.82 -4.19
CA GLY A 150 12.66 4.69 -4.93
C GLY A 150 11.95 4.44 -6.26
N THR A 151 12.34 3.38 -6.95
CA THR A 151 11.83 3.04 -8.30
C THR A 151 11.42 1.58 -8.39
N GLU A 152 10.57 1.25 -9.36
CA GLU A 152 10.15 -0.12 -9.66
C GLU A 152 11.36 -1.02 -9.96
N GLU A 153 12.38 -0.50 -10.65
CA GLU A 153 13.60 -1.21 -11.04
C GLU A 153 14.42 -1.59 -9.81
N SER A 154 14.51 -0.69 -8.82
CA SER A 154 15.24 -0.93 -7.58
C SER A 154 14.64 -2.05 -6.71
N GLY A 155 13.40 -2.48 -7.02
CA GLY A 155 12.68 -3.49 -6.24
C GLY A 155 12.19 -2.99 -4.88
N GLN A 156 12.23 -1.67 -4.64
CA GLN A 156 11.67 -1.03 -3.45
C GLN A 156 10.98 0.28 -3.84
N LYS A 157 9.72 0.45 -3.39
CA LYS A 157 8.94 1.66 -3.66
C LYS A 157 8.22 2.12 -2.39
N LYS A 158 8.25 3.42 -2.13
CA LYS A 158 7.43 4.09 -1.10
C LYS A 158 6.30 4.85 -1.77
N LEU A 159 5.08 4.49 -1.42
CA LEU A 159 3.86 5.12 -1.93
C LEU A 159 3.10 5.78 -0.79
N PHE A 160 2.35 6.81 -1.12
CA PHE A 160 1.58 7.60 -0.18
C PHE A 160 0.09 7.38 -0.44
N LEU A 161 -0.60 6.80 0.54
CA LEU A 161 -2.01 6.47 0.47
C LEU A 161 -2.85 7.54 1.21
N PRO A 162 -3.77 8.24 0.54
CA PRO A 162 -4.67 9.17 1.21
C PRO A 162 -5.57 8.48 2.25
N SER A 163 -5.91 9.21 3.31
CA SER A 163 -6.91 8.82 4.31
C SER A 163 -7.94 9.92 4.43
N SER A 164 -9.22 9.56 4.48
CA SER A 164 -10.32 10.51 4.75
C SER A 164 -10.36 10.99 6.22
N GLY A 165 -9.46 10.48 7.07
CA GLY A 165 -9.35 10.84 8.48
C GLY A 165 -8.04 11.50 8.90
N ALA A 166 -7.13 11.79 7.97
CA ALA A 166 -5.85 12.42 8.26
C ALA A 166 -5.50 13.50 7.21
N ASP A 167 -4.81 14.56 7.64
CA ASP A 167 -4.46 15.70 6.77
C ASP A 167 -3.41 15.35 5.72
N THR A 168 -2.57 14.34 5.98
CA THR A 168 -1.47 13.93 5.10
C THR A 168 -1.63 12.47 4.67
N PRO A 169 -1.38 12.14 3.38
CA PRO A 169 -1.25 10.76 2.93
C PRO A 169 -0.23 9.95 3.74
N ARG A 170 -0.54 8.68 3.99
CA ARG A 170 0.30 7.80 4.82
C ARG A 170 1.30 7.02 3.95
N PRO A 171 2.60 7.08 4.26
CA PRO A 171 3.59 6.31 3.52
C PRO A 171 3.49 4.81 3.81
N VAL A 172 3.66 4.01 2.75
CA VAL A 172 3.84 2.57 2.79
C VAL A 172 5.03 2.22 1.91
N THR A 173 6.00 1.49 2.44
CA THR A 173 7.14 1.00 1.65
C THR A 173 6.94 -0.47 1.33
N VAL A 174 7.00 -0.80 0.04
CA VAL A 174 6.89 -2.17 -0.49
C VAL A 174 8.21 -2.60 -1.13
N LYS A 175 8.48 -3.91 -1.10
CA LYS A 175 9.64 -4.55 -1.72
C LYS A 175 9.20 -5.70 -2.62
N ARG A 176 9.84 -5.83 -3.78
CA ARG A 176 9.64 -6.93 -4.71
C ARG A 176 10.54 -8.09 -4.33
N ASN A 177 9.97 -9.28 -4.15
CA ASN A 177 10.74 -10.49 -3.91
C ASN A 177 11.29 -11.10 -5.21
N ALA A 178 12.09 -12.17 -5.10
CA ALA A 178 12.67 -12.86 -6.25
C ALA A 178 11.65 -13.48 -7.23
N LYS A 179 10.38 -13.65 -6.80
CA LYS A 179 9.28 -14.14 -7.64
C LYS A 179 8.48 -13.01 -8.31
N GLY A 180 8.93 -11.76 -8.17
CA GLY A 180 8.25 -10.59 -8.74
C GLY A 180 7.05 -10.09 -7.93
N VAL A 181 6.77 -10.67 -6.75
CA VAL A 181 5.65 -10.25 -5.91
C VAL A 181 6.08 -9.12 -4.98
N TRP A 182 5.35 -8.02 -5.00
CA TRP A 182 5.52 -6.88 -4.11
C TRP A 182 4.87 -7.13 -2.75
N LYS A 183 5.61 -6.83 -1.68
CA LYS A 183 5.21 -7.09 -0.28
C LYS A 183 5.48 -5.87 0.60
N ALA A 184 4.63 -5.64 1.60
CA ALA A 184 4.78 -4.50 2.49
C ALA A 184 5.92 -4.70 3.49
N SER A 185 6.83 -3.73 3.53
CA SER A 185 8.03 -3.74 4.40
C SER A 185 7.98 -2.68 5.51
N GLU A 186 7.25 -1.58 5.32
CA GLU A 186 6.97 -0.56 6.33
C GLU A 186 5.57 0.01 6.08
N PHE A 187 4.73 0.02 7.10
CA PHE A 187 3.33 0.44 6.99
C PHE A 187 2.73 0.94 8.31
N SER A 188 3.55 1.13 9.35
CA SER A 188 3.10 1.59 10.68
C SER A 188 2.32 2.90 10.61
N SER A 189 2.60 3.75 9.61
CA SER A 189 1.87 4.99 9.40
C SER A 189 0.39 4.81 9.02
N LEU A 190 -0.02 3.65 8.49
CA LEU A 190 -1.44 3.33 8.29
C LEU A 190 -2.17 3.10 9.62
N LEU A 191 -1.43 2.71 10.64
CA LEU A 191 -1.92 2.36 11.96
C LEU A 191 -1.87 3.54 12.94
N VAL A 192 -1.58 4.75 12.48
CA VAL A 192 -1.61 5.95 13.32
C VAL A 192 -3.05 6.45 13.42
N GLY A 193 -3.48 6.79 14.64
CA GLY A 193 -4.81 7.33 14.91
C GLY A 193 -5.22 8.46 13.96
N ILE A 194 -6.51 8.47 13.64
CA ILE A 194 -7.16 9.44 12.76
C ILE A 194 -8.21 10.24 13.53
N LYS A 195 -8.78 11.27 12.91
CA LYS A 195 -9.93 11.98 13.47
C LYS A 195 -10.99 10.97 13.91
N LYS A 196 -11.45 11.03 15.16
CA LYS A 196 -12.55 10.15 15.63
C LYS A 196 -13.78 10.40 14.77
N PRO A 197 -14.56 9.40 14.33
CA PRO A 197 -15.72 9.64 13.50
C PRO A 197 -16.78 10.51 14.19
N ALA A 198 -17.61 11.18 13.40
CA ALA A 198 -18.75 11.95 13.93
C ALA A 198 -19.68 10.98 14.68
N THR A 199 -19.92 11.25 15.96
CA THR A 199 -20.95 10.54 16.72
C THR A 199 -22.30 11.10 16.30
N SER A 200 -23.21 10.28 15.78
CA SER A 200 -24.64 10.58 15.89
C SER A 200 -24.98 10.39 17.37
N ASN A 201 -25.19 11.47 18.12
CA ASN A 201 -25.78 11.33 19.44
C ASN A 201 -27.21 10.81 19.23
N PRO A 202 -27.55 9.56 19.61
CA PRO A 202 -28.89 9.04 19.38
C PRO A 202 -29.96 9.82 20.16
N ALA A 203 -29.55 10.60 21.16
CA ALA A 203 -30.41 11.47 21.95
C ALA A 203 -30.73 12.83 21.28
N ASP A 204 -30.04 13.21 20.20
CA ASP A 204 -30.35 14.43 19.45
C ASP A 204 -31.52 14.22 18.46
N ASP A 205 -31.87 12.96 18.17
CA ASP A 205 -32.99 12.55 17.31
C ASP A 205 -34.24 12.11 18.12
N LEU A 206 -34.26 12.38 19.45
CA LEU A 206 -35.40 12.16 20.35
C LEU A 206 -36.03 13.49 20.77
#